data_AF-A0A2E3FJH4-F1
#
_entry.id   AF-A0A2E3FJH4-F1
#
_cell.length_a   1.000
_cell.length_b   1.000
_cell.length_c   1.000
_cell.angle_alpha   90.00
_cell.angle_beta   90.00
_cell.angle_gamma   90.00
#
_symmetry.space_group_name_H-M   'P 1'
#
loop_
_entity.id
_entity.type
_entity.pdbx_description
1 polymer ?
#
loop_
_entity_poly.entity_id
_entity_poly.type
_entity_poly.pdbx_seq_one_letter_code
_entity_poly.pdbx_strand_id
1 'polypeptide(L)'
;MPHVVTSGCVDHKFQECVAVCPVDAFREAETYLVIDPEECIDCGACVSECPVDAIFADTDVPDEEEYWIDRNADESIDAEIAEGESPVLAD
;
A
#
# COMPACT_ATOMS: atom_id res chain seq x y z
N MET A 1 -7.32 -5.90 11.02
CA MET A 1 -5.88 -5.63 11.07
C MET A 1 -5.50 -4.82 9.84
N PRO A 2 -4.42 -4.03 9.83
CA PRO A 2 -4.10 -3.21 8.67
C PRO A 2 -3.76 -4.08 7.46
N HIS A 3 -3.94 -3.50 6.27
CA HIS A 3 -3.39 -4.06 5.04
C HIS A 3 -1.98 -3.52 4.82
N VAL A 4 -1.17 -4.25 4.06
CA VAL A 4 0.25 -4.00 3.86
C VAL A 4 0.55 -4.03 2.37
N VAL A 5 1.18 -2.98 1.85
CA VAL A 5 1.77 -3.00 0.51
C VAL A 5 3.14 -3.65 0.59
N THR A 6 3.43 -4.59 -0.31
CA THR A 6 4.70 -5.32 -0.32
C THR A 6 5.54 -5.05 -1.58
N SER A 7 6.61 -5.84 -1.76
CA SER A 7 7.64 -5.57 -2.78
C SER A 7 7.10 -5.56 -4.21
N GLY A 8 5.99 -6.24 -4.47
CA GLY A 8 5.34 -6.25 -5.78
C GLY A 8 4.91 -4.87 -6.26
N CYS A 9 4.74 -3.88 -5.37
CA CYS A 9 4.39 -2.50 -5.75
C CYS A 9 5.58 -1.69 -6.26
N VAL A 10 6.80 -2.06 -5.86
CA VAL A 10 8.04 -1.34 -6.18
C VAL A 10 8.24 -1.28 -7.69
N ASP A 11 8.49 -0.07 -8.18
CA ASP A 11 8.67 0.26 -9.59
C ASP A 11 7.44 -0.06 -10.48
N HIS A 12 6.27 -0.30 -9.90
CA HIS A 12 5.00 -0.44 -10.62
C HIS A 12 4.05 0.72 -10.34
N LYS A 13 3.71 0.95 -9.07
CA LYS A 13 2.94 2.10 -8.57
C LYS A 13 1.66 2.45 -9.36
N PHE A 14 0.81 1.45 -9.63
CA PHE A 14 -0.43 1.60 -10.42
C PHE A 14 -1.52 2.49 -9.81
N GLN A 15 -1.56 2.64 -8.47
CA GLN A 15 -2.47 3.53 -7.72
C GLN A 15 -3.99 3.27 -7.80
N GLU A 16 -4.43 2.18 -8.43
CA GLU A 16 -5.86 1.77 -8.43
C GLU A 16 -6.41 1.57 -7.01
N CYS A 17 -5.57 1.07 -6.09
CA CYS A 17 -5.89 0.90 -4.67
C CYS A 17 -6.23 2.21 -3.94
N VAL A 18 -5.69 3.35 -4.39
CA VAL A 18 -5.94 4.67 -3.79
C VAL A 18 -7.39 5.07 -4.00
N ALA A 19 -7.91 4.90 -5.22
CA ALA A 19 -9.26 5.32 -5.59
C ALA A 19 -10.38 4.58 -4.84
N VAL A 20 -10.09 3.40 -4.28
CA VAL A 20 -11.05 2.58 -3.55
C VAL A 20 -10.89 2.64 -2.03
N CYS A 21 -9.86 3.32 -1.51
CA CYS A 21 -9.65 3.45 -0.08
C CYS A 21 -10.66 4.45 0.51
N PRO A 22 -11.55 4.04 1.43
CA PRO A 22 -12.59 4.94 1.96
C PRO A 22 -12.09 5.93 3.02
N VAL A 23 -10.83 5.81 3.42
CA VAL A 23 -10.22 6.53 4.55
C VAL A 23 -8.86 7.12 4.20
N ASP A 24 -8.50 7.17 2.91
CA ASP A 24 -7.27 7.78 2.40
C ASP A 24 -5.97 7.29 3.06
N ALA A 25 -5.95 6.01 3.49
CA ALA A 25 -4.83 5.44 4.26
C ALA A 25 -3.54 5.21 3.44
N PHE A 26 -3.54 5.45 2.12
CA PHE A 26 -2.33 5.26 1.31
C PHE A 26 -1.43 6.49 1.39
N ARG A 27 -0.13 6.25 1.47
CA ARG A 27 0.92 7.28 1.48
C ARG A 27 1.90 7.10 0.33
N GLU A 28 2.45 8.22 -0.11
CA GLU A 28 3.42 8.30 -1.18
C GLU A 28 4.83 7.90 -0.71
N ALA A 29 5.41 6.92 -1.41
CA ALA A 29 6.85 6.68 -1.41
C ALA A 29 7.42 6.94 -2.81
N GLU A 30 8.75 6.96 -2.94
CA GLU A 30 9.41 7.32 -4.19
C GLU A 30 9.02 6.38 -5.35
N THR A 31 9.03 5.07 -5.13
CA THR A 31 8.78 4.07 -6.19
C THR A 31 7.64 3.09 -5.91
N TYR A 32 6.91 3.25 -4.81
CA TYR A 32 5.79 2.41 -4.38
C TYR A 32 4.84 3.25 -3.50
N LEU A 33 3.82 2.60 -2.94
CA LEU A 33 2.95 3.17 -1.91
C LEU A 33 3.11 2.40 -0.60
N VAL A 34 2.79 3.03 0.51
CA VAL A 34 2.60 2.34 1.80
C VAL A 34 1.21 2.61 2.34
N ILE A 35 0.73 1.74 3.22
CA ILE A 35 -0.54 1.92 3.93
C ILE A 35 -0.24 2.34 5.37
N ASP A 36 -0.85 3.45 5.79
CA ASP A 36 -0.86 3.86 7.18
C ASP A 36 -1.71 2.89 8.01
N PRO A 37 -1.10 2.13 8.94
CA PRO A 37 -1.83 1.13 9.72
C PRO A 37 -2.75 1.74 10.79
N GLU A 38 -2.55 3.00 11.17
CA GLU A 38 -3.43 3.69 12.13
C GLU A 38 -4.72 4.18 11.46
N GLU A 39 -4.67 4.49 10.15
CA GLU A 39 -5.85 4.89 9.37
C GLU A 39 -6.56 3.74 8.69
N CYS A 40 -5.85 2.65 8.36
CA CYS A 40 -6.44 1.48 7.71
C CYS A 40 -7.55 0.85 8.56
N ILE A 41 -8.77 0.78 8.01
CA ILE A 41 -9.95 0.21 8.69
C ILE A 41 -10.25 -1.26 8.35
N ASP A 42 -9.31 -1.98 7.73
CA ASP A 42 -9.47 -3.40 7.40
C ASP A 42 -10.69 -3.72 6.51
N CYS A 43 -10.95 -2.87 5.49
CA CYS A 43 -12.11 -3.07 4.60
C CYS A 43 -11.83 -4.03 3.44
N GLY A 44 -10.56 -4.26 3.09
CA GLY A 44 -10.14 -5.16 2.01
C GLY A 44 -10.40 -4.70 0.58
N ALA A 45 -10.97 -3.51 0.37
CA ALA A 45 -11.35 -3.04 -0.97
C ALA A 45 -10.14 -2.86 -1.91
N CYS A 46 -8.97 -2.54 -1.39
CA CYS A 46 -7.76 -2.33 -2.18
C CYS A 46 -7.11 -3.62 -2.70
N VAL A 47 -7.37 -4.77 -2.06
CA VAL A 47 -6.66 -6.02 -2.35
C VAL A 47 -6.90 -6.50 -3.78
N SER A 48 -8.15 -6.51 -4.23
CA SER A 48 -8.51 -6.94 -5.59
C SER A 48 -8.18 -5.94 -6.69
N GLU A 49 -7.89 -4.69 -6.31
CA GLU A 49 -7.63 -3.61 -7.26
C GLU A 49 -6.13 -3.44 -7.53
N CYS A 50 -5.24 -4.18 -6.88
CA CYS A 50 -3.81 -4.10 -7.18
C CYS A 50 -3.49 -5.00 -8.40
N PRO A 51 -3.06 -4.46 -9.55
CA PRO A 51 -2.83 -5.27 -10.76
C PRO A 51 -1.72 -6.32 -10.65
N VAL A 52 -0.89 -6.20 -9.62
CA VAL A 52 0.29 -7.05 -9.35
C VAL A 52 0.19 -7.77 -8.00
N ASP A 53 -1.02 -7.82 -7.42
CA ASP A 53 -1.32 -8.57 -6.18
C ASP A 53 -0.36 -8.22 -5.02
N ALA A 54 0.03 -6.96 -4.89
CA ALA A 54 1.04 -6.50 -3.93
C ALA A 54 0.47 -6.05 -2.58
N ILE A 55 -0.80 -6.35 -2.28
CA ILE A 55 -1.48 -5.90 -1.06
C ILE A 55 -2.06 -7.10 -0.33
N PHE A 56 -1.67 -7.26 0.93
CA PHE A 56 -2.08 -8.36 1.80
C PHE A 56 -2.66 -7.82 3.10
N ALA A 57 -3.50 -8.60 3.78
CA ALA A 57 -3.72 -8.38 5.21
C ALA A 57 -2.39 -8.66 5.95
N ASP A 58 -2.09 -7.95 7.03
CA ASP A 58 -0.84 -8.13 7.80
C ASP A 58 -0.55 -9.59 8.21
N THR A 59 -1.60 -10.37 8.45
CA THR A 59 -1.54 -11.80 8.81
C THR A 59 -1.40 -12.76 7.65
N ASP A 60 -1.54 -12.27 6.42
CA ASP A 60 -1.43 -13.03 5.18
C ASP A 60 -0.18 -12.61 4.36
N VAL A 61 0.65 -11.70 4.89
CA VAL A 61 1.94 -11.32 4.27
C VAL A 61 2.84 -12.57 4.22
N PRO A 62 3.46 -12.90 3.06
CA PRO A 62 4.41 -14.00 2.96
C PRO A 62 5.58 -13.84 3.93
N ASP A 63 6.09 -14.95 4.49
CA ASP A 63 7.19 -14.97 5.46
C ASP A 63 8.42 -14.14 4.99
N GLU A 64 8.77 -14.23 3.70
CA GLU A 64 9.88 -13.46 3.11
C GLU A 64 9.65 -11.94 3.02
N GLU A 65 8.40 -11.50 3.19
CA GLU A 65 7.97 -10.11 3.08
C GLU A 65 7.47 -9.51 4.39
N GLU A 66 7.50 -10.24 5.53
CA GLU A 66 7.02 -9.74 6.83
C GLU A 66 7.61 -8.38 7.23
N TYR A 67 8.85 -8.08 6.81
CA TYR A 67 9.50 -6.79 7.08
C TYR A 67 8.75 -5.58 6.45
N TRP A 68 7.88 -5.82 5.46
CA TRP A 68 7.03 -4.79 4.89
C TRP A 68 5.96 -4.28 5.86
N ILE A 69 5.57 -5.07 6.87
CA ILE A 69 4.64 -4.63 7.92
C ILE A 69 5.21 -3.41 8.63
N ASP A 70 6.42 -3.54 9.18
CA ASP A 70 7.11 -2.44 9.88
C ASP A 70 7.44 -1.30 8.91
N ARG A 71 7.83 -1.60 7.67
CA ARG A 71 8.12 -0.57 6.66
C ARG A 71 6.91 0.29 6.34
N ASN A 72 5.71 -0.30 6.22
CA ASN A 72 4.49 0.46 5.97
C ASN A 72 4.20 1.40 7.14
N ALA A 73 4.35 0.90 8.37
CA ALA A 73 4.15 1.69 9.58
C ALA A 73 5.17 2.84 9.74
N ASP A 74 6.46 2.56 9.50
CA ASP A 74 7.54 3.52 9.69
C ASP A 74 7.53 4.62 8.61
N GLU A 75 7.26 4.26 7.36
CA GLU A 75 7.30 5.19 6.23
C GLU A 75 6.01 6.01 6.09
N SER A 76 4.89 5.60 6.71
CA SER A 76 3.62 6.34 6.61
C SER A 76 3.55 7.59 7.48
N ILE A 77 4.34 7.68 8.57
CA ILE A 77 4.21 8.69 9.64
C ILE A 77 4.28 10.13 9.12
N ASP A 78 5.22 10.40 8.21
CA ASP A 78 5.49 11.74 7.68
C ASP A 78 5.30 11.82 6.15
N ALA A 79 4.79 10.74 5.53
CA ALA A 79 4.58 10.68 4.09
C ALA A 79 3.29 11.41 3.68
N GLU A 80 3.30 11.96 2.47
CA GLU A 80 2.14 12.63 1.89
C GLU A 80 1.04 11.60 1.57
N ILE A 81 -0.22 12.01 1.68
CA ILE A 81 -1.35 11.18 1.26
C ILE A 81 -1.23 10.93 -0.25
N ALA A 82 -1.39 9.68 -0.67
CA ALA A 82 -1.46 9.35 -2.09
C ALA A 82 -2.83 9.78 -2.65
N GLU A 83 -2.82 10.70 -3.61
CA GLU A 83 -4.05 11.23 -4.24
C GLU A 83 -4.38 10.52 -5.57
N GLY A 84 -3.54 9.56 -6.00
CA GLY A 84 -3.72 8.83 -7.27
C GLY A 84 -3.23 9.62 -8.51
N GLU A 85 -2.46 10.68 -8.29
CA GLU A 85 -1.99 11.59 -9.35
C GLU A 85 -0.52 11.35 -9.75
N SER A 86 0.23 10.52 -9.01
CA SER A 86 1.63 10.25 -9.32
C SER A 86 1.75 9.34 -10.55
N PRO A 87 2.85 9.38 -11.31
CA PRO A 87 2.99 8.54 -12.50
C PRO A 87 3.04 7.05 -12.12
N VAL A 88 2.36 6.22 -12.92
CA VAL A 88 2.59 4.77 -12.92
C VAL A 88 4.01 4.51 -13.41
N LEU A 89 4.73 3.62 -12.71
CA LEU A 89 6.15 3.34 -12.96
C LEU A 89 6.39 2.00 -13.70
N ALA A 90 5.32 1.24 -13.94
CA ALA A 90 5.38 -0.01 -14.70
C ALA A 90 5.75 0.25 -16.18
N ASP A 91 6.97 -0.10 -16.57
CA ASP A 91 7.47 -0.10 -17.96
C ASP A 91 6.87 -1.24 -18.82
#